data_AF-A0A966F1B3-F1
#
_entry.id   AF-A0A966F1B3-F1
#
_cell.length_a   1.000
_cell.length_b   1.000
_cell.length_c   1.000
_cell.angle_alpha   90.00
_cell.angle_beta   90.00
_cell.angle_gamma   90.00
#
_symmetry.space_group_name_H-M   'P 1'
#
loop_
_entity.id
_entity.type
_entity.pdbx_description
1 polymer ?
#
loop_
_entity_poly.entity_id
_entity_poly.type
_entity_poly.pdbx_seq_one_letter_code
_entity_poly.pdbx_strand_id
1 'polypeptide(L)'
;MKSMFVLMVAFVGLLGLATPRPLPASEFPIAEHTPGFRLTAAGSRSWNNGLFYDARHKFREAALYADKVAQFNLGVIHYRGDGIDPDAALAWAWFALAAERDYAHMVQMRDAVWAELDETGRGRAREHFENLAPEYGDAVAVPRTVRIMERQRKEITGSRVGSIGALKVIDRSGKARDGEDYYREEAWDFHQVIAAEKRTFDAWARGTVTARDIELKDDEPLPEPD
;
A
#
# COMPACT_ATOMS: atom_id res chain seq x y z
N MET A 1 -15.01 12.07 18.19
CA MET A 1 -15.25 11.46 16.87
C MET A 1 -14.80 10.02 16.90
N LYS A 2 -15.71 9.10 17.23
CA LYS A 2 -15.52 7.63 17.26
C LYS A 2 -16.49 7.07 16.22
N SER A 3 -16.11 6.94 14.96
CA SER A 3 -17.02 6.33 13.94
C SER A 3 -16.41 5.95 12.59
N MET A 4 -15.09 5.96 12.37
CA MET A 4 -14.53 5.59 11.05
C MET A 4 -13.92 4.19 10.97
N PHE A 5 -13.83 3.46 12.09
CA PHE A 5 -13.10 2.18 12.16
C PHE A 5 -13.98 0.92 12.10
N VAL A 6 -15.30 1.05 12.02
CA VAL A 6 -16.23 -0.11 11.93
C VAL A 6 -16.63 -0.45 10.49
N LEU A 7 -16.24 0.37 9.50
CA LEU A 7 -16.72 0.20 8.12
C LEU A 7 -15.87 -0.74 7.23
N MET A 8 -14.73 -1.27 7.70
CA MET A 8 -13.90 -2.17 6.87
C MET A 8 -14.29 -3.66 6.96
N VAL A 9 -15.04 -4.08 7.98
CA VAL A 9 -15.44 -5.49 8.18
C VAL A 9 -16.79 -5.81 7.50
N ALA A 10 -17.54 -4.81 7.02
CA ALA A 10 -18.90 -4.99 6.50
C ALA A 10 -19.03 -4.82 4.97
N PHE A 11 -18.00 -5.11 4.17
CA PHE A 11 -18.00 -4.70 2.74
C PHE A 11 -18.50 -5.73 1.71
N VAL A 12 -18.77 -6.98 2.07
CA VAL A 12 -19.33 -7.95 1.09
C VAL A 12 -20.34 -8.88 1.76
N GLY A 13 -21.30 -8.29 2.46
CA GLY A 13 -22.48 -9.00 2.95
C GLY A 13 -23.73 -8.22 2.56
N LEU A 14 -24.54 -8.80 1.68
CA LEU A 14 -25.83 -8.34 1.16
C LEU A 14 -25.81 -7.24 0.08
N LEU A 15 -26.33 -7.62 -1.09
CA LEU A 15 -26.97 -6.78 -2.12
C LEU A 15 -27.08 -5.28 -1.78
N GLY A 16 -26.13 -4.50 -2.27
CA GLY A 16 -26.13 -3.04 -2.16
C GLY A 16 -24.73 -2.49 -2.42
N LEU A 17 -24.35 -2.41 -3.70
CA LEU A 17 -23.03 -2.00 -4.19
C LEU A 17 -22.56 -0.66 -3.60
N ALA A 18 -21.91 -0.69 -2.45
CA ALA A 18 -21.00 0.37 -2.07
C ALA A 18 -19.79 0.23 -3.00
N THR A 19 -19.58 1.19 -3.89
CA THR A 19 -18.40 1.20 -4.77
C THR A 19 -17.14 1.20 -3.89
N PRO A 20 -16.16 0.32 -4.15
CA PRO A 20 -14.95 0.24 -3.32
C PRO A 20 -14.23 1.59 -3.31
N ARG A 21 -13.56 1.93 -2.22
CA ARG A 21 -12.76 3.16 -2.10
C ARG A 21 -11.28 2.82 -1.88
N PRO A 22 -10.34 3.71 -2.27
CA PRO A 22 -8.93 3.50 -1.98
C PRO A 22 -8.65 3.36 -0.49
N LEU A 23 -7.73 2.46 -0.15
CA LEU A 23 -7.27 2.27 1.23
C LEU A 23 -6.28 3.40 1.62
N PRO A 24 -6.37 3.96 2.84
CA PRO A 24 -5.46 4.98 3.31
C PRO A 24 -4.10 4.39 3.73
N ALA A 25 -3.00 5.05 3.35
CA ALA A 25 -1.65 4.59 3.68
C ALA A 25 -1.32 4.67 5.19
N SER A 26 -2.02 5.51 5.96
CA SER A 26 -1.77 5.73 7.39
C SER A 26 -2.03 4.49 8.27
N GLU A 27 -2.70 3.47 7.75
CA GLU A 27 -3.01 2.23 8.48
C GLU A 27 -1.82 1.24 8.54
N PHE A 28 -0.68 1.54 7.88
CA PHE A 28 0.47 0.63 7.73
C PHE A 28 1.80 1.18 8.31
N PRO A 29 1.96 1.28 9.64
CA PRO A 29 3.08 1.99 10.29
C PRO A 29 4.48 1.42 10.00
N ILE A 30 4.61 0.13 9.67
CA ILE A 30 5.92 -0.52 9.43
C ILE A 30 6.42 -0.25 7.99
N ALA A 31 5.52 0.14 7.09
CA ALA A 31 5.83 0.35 5.68
C ALA A 31 6.42 1.74 5.37
N GLU A 32 6.57 2.62 6.38
CA GLU A 32 7.12 3.97 6.17
C GLU A 32 8.46 3.97 5.45
N HIS A 33 9.32 2.99 5.72
CA HIS A 33 10.66 2.90 5.13
C HIS A 33 10.67 2.41 3.68
N THR A 34 9.56 1.88 3.19
CA THR A 34 9.45 1.42 1.80
C THR A 34 9.35 2.61 0.84
N PRO A 35 9.98 2.54 -0.36
CA PRO A 35 9.86 3.60 -1.36
C PRO A 35 8.41 3.84 -1.81
N GLY A 36 7.60 2.78 -1.89
CA GLY A 36 6.20 2.84 -2.34
C GLY A 36 5.29 3.63 -1.41
N PHE A 37 5.48 3.51 -0.08
CA PHE A 37 4.55 4.10 0.89
C PHE A 37 4.33 5.61 0.71
N ARG A 38 5.38 6.39 0.42
CA ARG A 38 5.23 7.86 0.25
C ARG A 38 4.37 8.18 -0.96
N LEU A 39 4.56 7.43 -2.04
CA LEU A 39 3.83 7.58 -3.29
C LEU A 39 2.38 7.17 -3.09
N THR A 40 2.12 6.07 -2.38
CA THR A 40 0.76 5.64 -2.02
C THR A 40 0.06 6.69 -1.16
N ALA A 41 0.69 7.18 -0.09
CA ALA A 41 0.11 8.20 0.77
C ALA A 41 -0.19 9.50 -0.01
N ALA A 42 0.72 9.93 -0.89
CA ALA A 42 0.51 11.09 -1.73
C ALA A 42 -0.62 10.84 -2.76
N GLY A 43 -0.69 9.64 -3.33
CA GLY A 43 -1.76 9.23 -4.24
C GLY A 43 -3.13 9.27 -3.58
N SER A 44 -3.25 8.76 -2.34
CA SER A 44 -4.51 8.81 -1.58
C SER A 44 -4.93 10.25 -1.28
N ARG A 45 -3.99 11.14 -0.94
CA ARG A 45 -4.29 12.57 -0.78
C ARG A 45 -4.77 13.20 -2.09
N SER A 46 -4.10 12.94 -3.20
CA SER A 46 -4.52 13.44 -4.51
C SER A 46 -5.90 12.94 -4.90
N TRP A 47 -6.21 11.66 -4.66
CA TRP A 47 -7.52 11.09 -4.94
C TRP A 47 -8.63 11.73 -4.11
N ASN A 48 -8.41 11.91 -2.80
CA ASN A 48 -9.35 12.59 -1.90
C ASN A 48 -9.65 14.05 -2.33
N ASN A 49 -8.69 14.69 -2.98
CA ASN A 49 -8.82 16.05 -3.52
C ASN A 49 -9.39 16.09 -4.94
N GLY A 50 -9.83 14.95 -5.51
CA GLY A 50 -10.36 14.86 -6.87
C GLY A 50 -9.30 14.95 -7.98
N LEU A 51 -8.01 14.92 -7.63
CA LEU A 51 -6.88 14.95 -8.58
C LEU A 51 -6.58 13.55 -9.10
N PHE A 52 -7.55 12.95 -9.81
CA PHE A 52 -7.52 11.52 -10.16
C PHE A 52 -6.36 11.11 -11.08
N TYR A 53 -5.97 11.97 -12.03
CA TYR A 53 -4.80 11.72 -12.87
C TYR A 53 -3.53 11.59 -12.03
N ASP A 54 -3.33 12.55 -11.13
CA ASP A 54 -2.17 12.60 -10.27
C ASP A 54 -2.14 11.43 -9.27
N ALA A 55 -3.31 11.08 -8.71
CA ALA A 55 -3.46 9.91 -7.86
C ALA A 55 -3.05 8.62 -8.58
N ARG A 56 -3.59 8.39 -9.79
CA ARG A 56 -3.27 7.19 -10.59
C ARG A 56 -1.78 7.14 -10.93
N HIS A 57 -1.17 8.27 -11.28
CA HIS A 57 0.27 8.34 -11.57
C HIS A 57 1.09 7.89 -10.35
N LYS A 58 0.80 8.46 -9.18
CA LYS A 58 1.49 8.13 -7.93
C LYS A 58 1.29 6.68 -7.51
N PHE A 59 0.08 6.14 -7.63
CA PHE A 59 -0.14 4.72 -7.33
C PHE A 59 0.60 3.81 -8.30
N ARG A 60 0.70 4.17 -9.59
CA ARG A 60 1.49 3.39 -10.56
C ARG A 60 2.97 3.39 -10.23
N GLU A 61 3.53 4.54 -9.84
CA GLU A 61 4.91 4.61 -9.35
C GLU A 61 5.10 3.77 -8.08
N ALA A 62 4.16 3.83 -7.13
CA ALA A 62 4.23 3.06 -5.90
C ALA A 62 4.20 1.54 -6.17
N ALA A 63 3.37 1.11 -7.12
CA ALA A 63 3.24 -0.29 -7.51
C ALA A 63 4.55 -0.90 -8.06
N LEU A 64 5.47 -0.08 -8.59
CA LEU A 64 6.81 -0.54 -8.99
C LEU A 64 7.63 -1.09 -7.82
N TYR A 65 7.27 -0.70 -6.60
CA TYR A 65 7.93 -1.09 -5.36
C TYR A 65 7.19 -2.20 -4.60
N ALA A 66 6.35 -2.96 -5.29
CA ALA A 66 5.57 -4.06 -4.71
C ALA A 66 4.61 -3.59 -3.60
N ASP A 67 4.11 -2.35 -3.69
CA ASP A 67 3.13 -1.80 -2.77
C ASP A 67 1.73 -2.34 -3.12
N LYS A 68 1.24 -3.27 -2.28
CA LYS A 68 -0.06 -3.92 -2.51
C LYS A 68 -1.24 -3.00 -2.34
N VAL A 69 -1.11 -1.96 -1.51
CA VAL A 69 -2.16 -0.94 -1.32
C VAL A 69 -2.28 -0.09 -2.57
N ALA A 70 -1.17 0.31 -3.19
CA ALA A 70 -1.19 1.01 -4.46
C ALA A 70 -1.78 0.18 -5.60
N GLN A 71 -1.41 -1.11 -5.69
CA GLN A 71 -1.98 -2.04 -6.67
C GLN A 71 -3.50 -2.18 -6.48
N PHE A 72 -3.97 -2.31 -5.24
CA PHE A 72 -5.40 -2.32 -4.92
C PHE A 72 -6.08 -1.01 -5.34
N ASN A 73 -5.47 0.15 -5.02
CA ASN A 73 -6.04 1.46 -5.34
C ASN A 73 -6.10 1.72 -6.85
N LEU A 74 -5.16 1.20 -7.63
CA LEU A 74 -5.25 1.20 -9.10
C LEU A 74 -6.45 0.36 -9.58
N GLY A 75 -6.66 -0.81 -8.99
CA GLY A 75 -7.85 -1.62 -9.24
C GLY A 75 -9.13 -0.84 -8.97
N VAL A 76 -9.22 -0.14 -7.84
CA VAL A 76 -10.36 0.71 -7.49
C VAL A 76 -10.59 1.83 -8.52
N ILE A 77 -9.54 2.54 -8.93
CA ILE A 77 -9.64 3.63 -9.92
C ILE A 77 -10.20 3.10 -11.25
N HIS A 78 -9.66 1.97 -11.73
CA HIS A 78 -10.12 1.36 -12.98
C HIS A 78 -11.54 0.79 -12.88
N TYR A 79 -11.92 0.24 -11.71
CA TYR A 79 -13.28 -0.27 -11.50
C TYR A 79 -14.32 0.86 -11.49
N ARG A 80 -13.99 1.99 -10.84
CA ARG A 80 -14.91 3.14 -10.71
C ARG A 80 -14.93 4.04 -11.94
N GLY A 81 -13.84 4.10 -12.69
CA GLY A 81 -13.63 5.13 -13.71
C GLY A 81 -13.37 6.51 -13.11
N ASP A 82 -12.60 6.59 -12.02
CA ASP A 82 -12.29 7.89 -11.42
C ASP A 82 -11.33 8.67 -12.34
N GLY A 83 -11.88 9.65 -13.08
CA GLY A 83 -11.14 10.47 -14.04
C GLY A 83 -10.74 9.76 -15.34
N ILE A 84 -11.31 8.58 -15.63
CA ILE A 84 -11.17 7.79 -16.87
C ILE A 84 -12.43 6.95 -17.09
N ASP A 85 -12.56 6.31 -18.25
CA ASP A 85 -13.61 5.31 -18.45
C ASP A 85 -13.36 4.07 -17.57
N PRO A 86 -14.41 3.49 -16.94
CA PRO A 86 -14.29 2.26 -16.18
C PRO A 86 -13.81 1.09 -17.05
N ASP A 87 -12.91 0.27 -16.49
CA ASP A 87 -12.46 -0.98 -17.10
C ASP A 87 -12.32 -2.06 -16.02
N ALA A 88 -13.39 -2.85 -15.84
CA ALA A 88 -13.43 -3.92 -14.86
C ALA A 88 -12.41 -5.04 -15.14
N ALA A 89 -12.02 -5.26 -16.41
CA ALA A 89 -11.03 -6.26 -16.76
C ALA A 89 -9.62 -5.83 -16.31
N LEU A 90 -9.26 -4.57 -16.57
CA LEU A 90 -8.01 -3.99 -16.07
C LEU A 90 -8.02 -3.84 -14.54
N ALA A 91 -9.17 -3.50 -13.95
CA ALA A 91 -9.33 -3.46 -12.50
C ALA A 91 -9.03 -4.81 -11.86
N TRP A 92 -9.58 -5.90 -12.42
CA TRP A 92 -9.29 -7.25 -11.97
C TRP A 92 -7.80 -7.56 -12.01
N ALA A 93 -7.10 -7.22 -13.08
CA ALA A 93 -5.67 -7.47 -13.21
C ALA A 93 -4.85 -6.78 -12.09
N TRP A 94 -5.20 -5.54 -11.74
CA TRP A 94 -4.59 -4.84 -10.61
C TRP A 94 -4.94 -5.47 -9.26
N PHE A 95 -6.19 -5.91 -9.06
CA PHE A 95 -6.57 -6.64 -7.85
C PHE A 95 -5.89 -8.00 -7.75
N ALA A 96 -5.65 -8.69 -8.87
CA ALA A 96 -4.93 -9.94 -8.91
C ALA A 96 -3.46 -9.78 -8.49
N LEU A 97 -2.79 -8.71 -8.94
CA LEU A 97 -1.46 -8.33 -8.44
C LEU A 97 -1.50 -8.03 -6.94
N ALA A 98 -2.46 -7.23 -6.49
CA ALA A 98 -2.63 -6.91 -5.07
C ALA A 98 -2.79 -8.18 -4.21
N ALA A 99 -3.54 -9.16 -4.72
CA ALA A 99 -3.86 -10.42 -4.05
C ALA A 99 -2.72 -11.47 -4.04
N GLU A 100 -1.56 -11.22 -4.66
CA GLU A 100 -0.43 -12.18 -4.69
C GLU A 100 0.07 -12.61 -3.30
N ARG A 101 -0.20 -11.82 -2.25
CA ARG A 101 0.17 -12.11 -0.85
C ARG A 101 -0.96 -12.73 -0.01
N ASP A 102 -2.06 -13.12 -0.65
CA ASP A 102 -3.24 -13.72 -0.02
C ASP A 102 -3.86 -12.89 1.10
N TYR A 103 -3.76 -11.56 1.02
CA TYR A 103 -4.46 -10.67 1.94
C TYR A 103 -5.97 -10.80 1.69
N ALA A 104 -6.71 -11.28 2.68
CA ALA A 104 -8.11 -11.70 2.52
C ALA A 104 -8.99 -10.67 1.79
N HIS A 105 -8.87 -9.39 2.12
CA HIS A 105 -9.62 -8.31 1.48
C HIS A 105 -9.25 -8.10 -0.01
N MET A 106 -7.99 -8.28 -0.40
CA MET A 106 -7.53 -8.15 -1.79
C MET A 106 -7.97 -9.36 -2.62
N VAL A 107 -7.85 -10.56 -2.05
CA VAL A 107 -8.36 -11.81 -2.64
C VAL A 107 -9.87 -11.71 -2.88
N GLN A 108 -10.61 -11.25 -1.87
CA GLN A 108 -12.06 -11.06 -1.97
C GLN A 108 -12.43 -10.09 -3.09
N MET A 109 -11.74 -8.95 -3.20
CA MET A 109 -12.02 -7.97 -4.25
C MET A 109 -11.70 -8.51 -5.65
N ARG A 110 -10.55 -9.18 -5.81
CA ARG A 110 -10.19 -9.88 -7.06
C ARG A 110 -11.30 -10.86 -7.47
N ASP A 111 -11.75 -11.70 -6.54
CA ASP A 111 -12.74 -12.74 -6.84
C ASP A 111 -14.13 -12.16 -7.10
N ALA A 112 -14.51 -11.09 -6.39
CA ALA A 112 -15.76 -10.36 -6.64
C ALA A 112 -15.79 -9.78 -8.06
N VAL A 113 -14.73 -9.06 -8.48
CA VAL A 113 -14.66 -8.51 -9.84
C VAL A 113 -14.61 -9.63 -10.88
N TRP A 114 -13.93 -10.74 -10.63
CA TRP A 114 -13.91 -11.88 -11.56
C TRP A 114 -15.31 -12.46 -11.82
N ALA A 115 -16.14 -12.52 -10.77
CA ALA A 115 -17.50 -13.04 -10.86
C ALA A 115 -18.42 -12.14 -11.71
N GLU A 116 -18.13 -10.84 -11.80
CA GLU A 116 -18.86 -9.88 -12.63
C GLU A 116 -18.49 -9.96 -14.11
N LEU A 117 -17.29 -10.45 -14.45
CA LEU A 117 -16.80 -10.53 -15.82
C LEU A 117 -17.41 -11.72 -16.58
N ASP A 118 -17.87 -11.45 -17.81
CA ASP A 118 -18.20 -12.47 -18.81
C ASP A 118 -16.92 -13.09 -19.43
N GLU A 119 -17.07 -14.05 -20.35
CA GLU A 119 -15.90 -14.74 -20.91
C GLU A 119 -14.95 -13.80 -21.66
N THR A 120 -15.50 -12.83 -22.40
CA THR A 120 -14.71 -11.80 -23.10
C THR A 120 -13.95 -10.93 -22.11
N GLY A 121 -14.61 -10.47 -21.05
CA GLY A 121 -14.02 -9.69 -19.97
C GLY A 121 -12.92 -10.45 -19.24
N ARG A 122 -13.12 -11.75 -18.96
CA ARG A 122 -12.10 -12.62 -18.35
C ARG A 122 -10.90 -12.82 -19.27
N GLY A 123 -11.11 -12.91 -20.58
CA GLY A 123 -10.03 -12.91 -21.58
C GLY A 123 -9.17 -11.66 -21.48
N ARG A 124 -9.79 -10.47 -21.54
CA ARG A 124 -9.10 -9.18 -21.38
C ARG A 124 -8.40 -9.04 -20.03
N ALA A 125 -9.03 -9.53 -18.96
CA ALA A 125 -8.48 -9.46 -17.61
C ALA A 125 -7.17 -10.28 -17.48
N ARG A 126 -7.15 -11.49 -18.07
CA ARG A 126 -5.92 -12.30 -18.17
C ARG A 126 -4.85 -11.59 -19.00
N GLU A 127 -5.21 -11.04 -20.16
CA GLU A 127 -4.28 -10.28 -21.00
C GLU A 127 -3.68 -9.07 -20.26
N HIS A 128 -4.51 -8.29 -19.57
CA HIS A 128 -4.02 -7.18 -18.75
C HIS A 128 -3.08 -7.65 -17.64
N PHE A 129 -3.40 -8.76 -16.97
CA PHE A 129 -2.53 -9.32 -15.94
C PHE A 129 -1.20 -9.78 -16.53
N GLU A 130 -1.21 -10.50 -17.65
CA GLU A 130 -0.01 -10.95 -18.36
C GLU A 130 0.88 -9.78 -18.79
N ASN A 131 0.29 -8.64 -19.15
CA ASN A 131 1.02 -7.42 -19.50
C ASN A 131 1.59 -6.68 -18.27
N LEU A 132 0.90 -6.70 -17.13
CA LEU A 132 1.33 -5.98 -15.93
C LEU A 132 2.29 -6.79 -15.05
N ALA A 133 2.11 -8.10 -14.94
CA ALA A 133 2.89 -8.96 -14.05
C ALA A 133 4.41 -8.89 -14.25
N PRO A 134 4.96 -8.78 -15.48
CA PRO A 134 6.39 -8.63 -15.71
C PRO A 134 7.01 -7.35 -15.13
N GLU A 135 6.21 -6.33 -14.81
CA GLU A 135 6.69 -5.06 -14.25
C GLU A 135 6.33 -4.90 -12.77
N TYR A 136 5.07 -5.23 -12.42
CA TYR A 136 4.45 -4.94 -11.12
C TYR A 136 4.22 -6.18 -10.24
N GLY A 137 4.32 -7.40 -10.78
CA GLY A 137 4.15 -8.62 -10.00
C GLY A 137 5.25 -8.78 -8.96
N ASP A 138 4.93 -9.39 -7.82
CA ASP A 138 5.87 -9.56 -6.70
C ASP A 138 7.15 -10.29 -7.11
N ALA A 139 7.06 -11.24 -8.05
CA ALA A 139 8.21 -11.95 -8.61
C ALA A 139 9.29 -11.02 -9.19
N VAL A 140 8.91 -9.81 -9.63
CA VAL A 140 9.84 -8.82 -10.21
C VAL A 140 10.00 -7.61 -9.29
N ALA A 141 8.90 -7.11 -8.74
CA ALA A 141 8.89 -5.89 -7.94
C ALA A 141 9.55 -6.11 -6.56
N VAL A 142 9.41 -7.27 -5.93
CA VAL A 142 10.04 -7.55 -4.62
C VAL A 142 11.58 -7.52 -4.72
N PRO A 143 12.24 -8.25 -5.64
CA PRO A 143 13.70 -8.15 -5.79
C PRO A 143 14.19 -6.75 -6.19
N ARG A 144 13.36 -5.96 -6.88
CA ARG A 144 13.66 -4.55 -7.19
C ARG A 144 13.66 -3.72 -5.91
N THR A 145 12.62 -3.83 -5.10
CA THR A 145 12.49 -3.08 -3.83
C THR A 145 13.58 -3.44 -2.84
N VAL A 146 13.90 -4.73 -2.68
CA VAL A 146 15.00 -5.19 -1.83
C VAL A 146 16.31 -4.49 -2.20
N ARG A 147 16.70 -4.51 -3.49
CA ARG A 147 17.95 -3.88 -3.94
C ARG A 147 17.99 -2.37 -3.68
N ILE A 148 16.84 -1.69 -3.81
CA ILE A 148 16.74 -0.26 -3.55
C ILE A 148 16.90 0.03 -2.06
N MET A 149 16.17 -0.69 -1.21
CA MET A 149 16.23 -0.53 0.25
C MET A 149 17.63 -0.87 0.78
N GLU A 150 18.27 -1.92 0.29
CA GLU A 150 19.64 -2.28 0.65
C GLU A 150 20.66 -1.19 0.26
N ARG A 151 20.51 -0.60 -0.94
CA ARG A 151 21.36 0.50 -1.38
C ARG A 151 21.17 1.73 -0.50
N GLN A 152 19.92 2.13 -0.24
CA GLN A 152 19.59 3.24 0.63
C GLN A 152 20.18 3.03 2.03
N ARG A 153 20.02 1.83 2.62
CA ARG A 153 20.59 1.47 3.93
C ARG A 153 22.12 1.62 3.97
N LYS A 154 22.82 1.23 2.89
CA LYS A 154 24.28 1.40 2.80
C LYS A 154 24.69 2.88 2.73
N GLU A 155 23.96 3.69 1.98
CA GLU A 155 24.19 5.13 1.85
C GLU A 155 23.99 5.88 3.17
N ILE A 156 23.03 5.43 4.00
CA ILE A 156 22.70 6.02 5.30
C ILE A 156 23.86 5.94 6.30
N THR A 157 24.52 4.79 6.41
CA THR A 157 25.51 4.61 7.49
C THR A 157 26.76 5.45 7.29
N GLY A 158 27.13 5.80 6.04
CA GLY A 158 28.28 6.66 5.68
C GLY A 158 29.65 6.26 6.28
N SER A 159 29.69 5.23 7.10
CA SER A 159 30.73 4.90 8.05
C SER A 159 31.37 3.60 7.64
N ARG A 160 32.69 3.62 7.44
CA ARG A 160 33.48 2.41 7.16
C ARG A 160 33.39 1.37 8.28
N VAL A 161 32.92 1.75 9.47
CA VAL A 161 32.79 0.89 10.67
C VAL A 161 31.33 0.61 11.06
N GLY A 162 30.34 1.13 10.33
CA GLY A 162 28.91 0.83 10.54
C GLY A 162 28.25 1.48 11.76
N SER A 163 28.90 2.42 12.46
CA SER A 163 28.32 3.06 13.65
C SER A 163 27.27 4.13 13.28
N ILE A 164 26.06 3.98 13.83
CA ILE A 164 24.89 4.87 13.66
C ILE A 164 24.44 5.54 14.99
N GLY A 165 25.10 5.23 16.11
CA GLY A 165 24.61 5.50 17.48
C GLY A 165 24.53 6.97 17.92
N ALA A 166 25.02 7.93 17.12
CA ALA A 166 24.84 9.36 17.38
C ALA A 166 23.83 10.04 16.44
N LEU A 167 23.28 9.32 15.46
CA LEU A 167 22.34 9.87 14.50
C LEU A 167 20.96 10.00 15.15
N LYS A 168 20.37 11.19 15.09
CA LYS A 168 18.96 11.42 15.38
C LYS A 168 18.22 11.61 14.06
N VAL A 169 17.23 10.77 13.81
CA VAL A 169 16.37 10.86 12.63
C VAL A 169 15.05 11.46 13.07
N ILE A 170 14.65 12.57 12.45
CA ILE A 170 13.27 13.06 12.57
C ILE A 170 12.42 12.17 11.66
N ASP A 171 11.55 11.36 12.27
CA ASP A 171 10.64 10.50 11.53
C ASP A 171 9.51 11.31 10.86
N ARG A 172 8.60 10.63 10.16
CA ARG A 172 7.52 11.30 9.42
C ARG A 172 6.48 11.97 10.30
N SER A 173 6.39 11.58 11.57
CA SER A 173 5.54 12.23 12.57
C SER A 173 6.19 13.48 13.16
N GLY A 174 7.41 13.84 12.71
CA GLY A 174 8.19 14.92 13.30
C GLY A 174 8.89 14.52 14.60
N LYS A 175 8.80 13.25 15.01
CA LYS A 175 9.41 12.75 16.25
C LYS A 175 10.86 12.37 16.00
N ALA A 176 11.74 12.87 16.88
CA ALA A 176 13.12 12.42 16.90
C ALA A 176 13.20 10.95 17.36
N ARG A 177 13.87 10.12 16.56
CA ARG A 177 14.25 8.74 16.89
C ARG A 177 15.75 8.57 16.83
N ASP A 178 16.25 7.64 17.64
CA ASP A 178 17.62 7.16 17.53
C ASP A 178 17.82 6.46 16.19
N GLY A 179 18.97 6.68 15.57
CA GLY A 179 19.33 6.06 14.29
C GLY A 179 19.33 4.54 14.37
N GLU A 180 19.78 3.98 15.50
CA GLU A 180 19.70 2.53 15.77
C GLU A 180 18.24 2.04 15.77
N ASP A 181 17.33 2.79 16.38
CA ASP A 181 15.90 2.45 16.43
C ASP A 181 15.21 2.61 15.07
N TYR A 182 15.60 3.63 14.29
CA TYR A 182 15.02 3.96 12.99
C TYR A 182 15.54 3.07 11.85
N TYR A 183 16.79 2.61 11.94
CA TYR A 183 17.44 1.73 10.95
C TYR A 183 17.50 0.27 11.39
N ARG A 184 16.67 -0.12 12.37
CA ARG A 184 16.48 -1.52 12.76
C ARG A 184 16.21 -2.41 11.53
N GLU A 185 16.80 -3.60 11.53
CA GLU A 185 16.78 -4.51 10.39
C GLU A 185 15.36 -4.89 9.98
N GLU A 186 14.44 -5.05 10.93
CA GLU A 186 13.05 -5.42 10.67
C GLU A 186 12.29 -4.38 9.85
N ALA A 187 12.73 -3.11 9.89
CA ALA A 187 12.13 -2.00 9.15
C ALA A 187 12.81 -1.75 7.79
N TRP A 188 14.02 -2.30 7.59
CA TRP A 188 14.85 -2.07 6.39
C TRP A 188 15.15 -3.33 5.58
N ASP A 189 14.71 -4.49 6.05
CA ASP A 189 14.58 -5.73 5.27
C ASP A 189 13.15 -5.82 4.73
N PHE A 190 13.00 -5.73 3.41
CA PHE A 190 11.70 -5.75 2.77
C PHE A 190 10.93 -7.07 2.96
N HIS A 191 11.62 -8.20 3.15
CA HIS A 191 10.95 -9.47 3.46
C HIS A 191 10.32 -9.44 4.86
N GLN A 192 10.98 -8.78 5.82
CA GLN A 192 10.43 -8.60 7.16
C GLN A 192 9.26 -7.61 7.16
N VAL A 193 9.32 -6.57 6.33
CA VAL A 193 8.17 -5.68 6.09
C VAL A 193 6.97 -6.48 5.56
N ILE A 194 7.15 -7.30 4.54
CA ILE A 194 6.08 -8.16 3.99
C ILE A 194 5.52 -9.10 5.07
N ALA A 195 6.38 -9.73 5.87
CA ALA A 195 5.95 -10.62 6.95
C ALA A 195 5.18 -9.87 8.05
N ALA A 196 5.51 -8.61 8.29
CA ALA A 196 4.80 -7.76 9.25
C ALA A 196 3.44 -7.30 8.69
N GLU A 197 3.39 -6.86 7.43
CA GLU A 197 2.14 -6.55 6.73
C GLU A 197 1.17 -7.73 6.79
N LYS A 198 1.64 -8.94 6.46
CA LYS A 198 0.81 -10.14 6.52
C LYS A 198 0.20 -10.37 7.90
N ARG A 199 0.99 -10.22 8.97
CA ARG A 199 0.50 -10.35 10.35
C ARG A 199 -0.61 -9.34 10.64
N THR A 200 -0.45 -8.10 10.20
CA THR A 200 -1.45 -7.04 10.33
C THR A 200 -2.74 -7.39 9.60
N PHE A 201 -2.65 -7.74 8.31
CA PHE A 201 -3.83 -8.09 7.51
C PHE A 201 -4.54 -9.35 8.01
N ASP A 202 -3.79 -10.38 8.44
CA ASP A 202 -4.36 -11.59 9.01
C ASP A 202 -5.07 -11.31 10.36
N ALA A 203 -4.56 -10.36 11.16
CA ALA A 203 -5.21 -9.93 12.40
C ALA A 203 -6.51 -9.16 12.15
N TRP A 204 -6.54 -8.31 11.10
CA TRP A 204 -7.75 -7.61 10.68
C TRP A 204 -8.84 -8.58 10.25
N ALA A 205 -8.48 -9.61 9.47
CA ALA A 205 -9.41 -10.64 9.03
C ALA A 205 -10.04 -11.42 10.21
N ARG A 206 -9.35 -11.53 11.35
CA ARG A 206 -9.84 -12.22 12.57
C ARG A 206 -10.63 -11.32 13.52
N GLY A 207 -10.81 -10.03 13.21
CA GLY A 207 -11.54 -9.08 14.06
C GLY A 207 -10.77 -8.65 15.32
N THR A 208 -9.47 -8.93 15.41
CA THR A 208 -8.63 -8.59 16.57
C THR A 208 -7.78 -7.37 16.25
N VAL A 209 -8.34 -6.17 16.39
CA VAL A 209 -7.51 -4.97 16.57
C VAL A 209 -8.07 -4.17 17.75
N THR A 210 -7.39 -4.26 18.89
CA THR A 210 -7.51 -3.26 19.94
C THR A 210 -6.73 -2.02 19.50
N ALA A 211 -7.41 -0.87 19.42
CA ALA A 211 -6.86 0.44 19.06
C ALA A 211 -5.73 0.96 19.98
N ARG A 212 -5.19 0.12 20.87
CA ARG A 212 -4.00 0.41 21.70
C ARG A 212 -2.69 -0.02 21.06
N ASP A 213 -2.71 -0.86 20.02
CA ASP A 213 -1.48 -1.41 19.41
C ASP A 213 -1.00 -0.62 18.17
N ILE A 214 -1.70 0.47 17.83
CA ILE A 214 -1.30 1.44 16.80
C ILE A 214 -1.58 2.84 17.36
N GLU A 215 -0.78 3.28 18.33
CA GLU A 215 -0.67 4.72 18.63
C GLU A 215 0.28 5.36 17.62
N LEU A 216 -0.27 5.82 16.50
CA LEU A 216 0.23 7.00 15.81
C LEU A 216 -0.64 8.16 16.29
N LYS A 217 -0.03 9.12 16.97
CA LYS A 217 -0.65 10.41 17.29
C LYS A 217 -0.90 11.12 15.96
N ASP A 218 -2.16 11.26 15.57
CA ASP A 218 -2.55 12.14 14.47
C ASP A 218 -2.38 13.62 14.88
N ASP A 219 -1.86 14.38 13.91
CA ASP A 219 -2.04 15.82 13.67
C ASP A 219 -1.62 16.84 14.75
N GLU A 220 -0.36 17.27 14.69
CA GLU A 220 0.01 18.67 14.95
C GLU A 220 0.39 19.33 13.60
N PRO A 221 -0.15 20.52 13.27
CA PRO A 221 0.20 21.21 12.03
C PRO A 221 1.71 21.51 12.00
N LEU A 222 2.34 21.28 10.84
CA LEU A 222 3.76 21.59 10.63
C LEU A 222 4.01 23.07 10.96
N PRO A 223 5.02 23.40 11.78
CA PRO A 223 5.38 24.80 12.01
C PRO A 223 5.81 25.42 10.67
N GLU A 224 5.28 26.62 10.38
CA GLU A 224 5.70 27.38 9.20
C GLU A 224 7.20 27.69 9.28
N PRO A 225 7.94 27.59 8.17
CA PRO A 225 9.35 27.92 8.16
C PRO A 225 9.56 29.43 8.32
N ASP A 226 10.45 29.81 9.24
CA ASP A 226 10.96 31.17 9.44
C ASP A 226 11.65 31.75 8.20
#